data_AF-A0ABD0QCB6-F1
#
_entry.id   AF-A0ABD0QCB6-F1
#
_cell.length_a   1.000
_cell.length_b   1.000
_cell.length_c   1.000
_cell.angle_alpha   90.00
_cell.angle_beta   90.00
_cell.angle_gamma   90.00
#
_symmetry.space_group_name_H-M   'P 1'
#
loop_
_entity.id
_entity.type
_entity.pdbx_description
1 polymer ?
#
loop_
_entity_poly.entity_id
_entity_poly.type
_entity_poly.pdbx_seq_one_letter_code
_entity_poly.pdbx_strand_id
1 'polypeptide(L)' 'CIKPNDKKAAHIFTDSLVCHQVRYLGLMENVRVRRAGYAFRQAYEPCLERYKMLCKQTWPHWKGPA' A
#
# COMPACT_ATOMS: atom_id res chain seq x y z
N CYS A 1 0.21 -12.88 -9.73
CA CYS A 1 1.34 -13.52 -10.41
C CYS A 1 1.34 -13.12 -11.87
N ILE A 2 2.51 -12.93 -12.50
CA ILE A 2 2.65 -12.55 -13.92
C ILE A 2 3.58 -13.55 -14.59
N LYS A 3 3.17 -14.11 -15.73
CA LYS A 3 4.00 -14.99 -16.54
C LYS A 3 4.95 -14.15 -17.41
N PRO A 4 6.28 -14.31 -17.30
CA PRO A 4 7.21 -13.46 -18.05
C PRO A 4 7.35 -13.87 -19.52
N ASN A 5 7.20 -15.16 -19.84
CA ASN A 5 7.28 -15.70 -21.21
C ASN A 5 6.54 -17.05 -21.35
N ASP A 6 6.22 -17.45 -22.58
CA ASP A 6 5.63 -18.77 -22.89
C ASP A 6 6.65 -19.91 -23.00
N LYS A 7 7.93 -19.58 -23.19
CA LYS A 7 9.02 -20.54 -23.39
C LYS A 7 9.44 -21.27 -22.12
N LYS A 8 8.85 -20.93 -20.97
CA LYS A 8 9.21 -21.43 -19.63
C LYS A 8 10.71 -21.30 -19.34
N ALA A 9 11.35 -20.31 -19.94
CA ALA A 9 12.78 -20.09 -19.83
C ALA A 9 13.06 -18.96 -18.82
N ALA A 10 14.12 -19.13 -18.03
CA ALA A 10 14.61 -18.07 -17.17
C ALA A 10 15.12 -16.89 -18.01
N HIS A 11 15.08 -15.68 -17.44
CA HIS A 11 15.62 -14.45 -18.03
C HIS A 11 15.01 -13.98 -19.36
N ILE A 12 13.91 -14.58 -19.82
CA ILE A 12 13.15 -14.09 -20.98
C ILE A 12 11.93 -13.30 -20.51
N PHE A 13 11.81 -12.06 -20.99
CA PHE A 13 10.65 -11.19 -20.74
C PHE A 13 9.99 -10.82 -22.06
N THR A 14 8.75 -11.27 -22.25
CA THR A 14 7.94 -10.95 -23.43
C THR A 14 7.01 -9.79 -23.10
N ASP A 15 7.35 -8.60 -23.59
CA ASP A 15 6.63 -7.36 -23.28
C ASP A 15 5.13 -7.45 -23.60
N SER A 16 4.77 -7.90 -24.81
CA SER A 16 3.37 -7.98 -25.25
C SER A 16 2.51 -8.86 -24.34
N LEU A 17 3.04 -10.00 -23.92
CA LEU A 17 2.38 -10.93 -23.00
C LEU A 17 2.18 -10.29 -21.62
N VAL A 18 3.20 -9.60 -21.11
CA VAL A 18 3.13 -8.96 -19.79
C VAL A 18 2.20 -7.74 -19.83
N CYS A 19 2.27 -6.92 -20.89
CA CYS A 19 1.37 -5.79 -21.12
C CYS A 19 -0.10 -6.24 -21.20
N HIS A 20 -0.39 -7.34 -21.89
CA HIS A 20 -1.73 -7.93 -21.88
C HIS A 20 -2.17 -8.29 -20.45
N GLN A 21 -1.30 -8.96 -19.67
CA GLN A 21 -1.55 -9.28 -18.26
C GLN A 21 -1.80 -8.07 -17.38
N VAL A 22 -0.99 -7.02 -17.50
CA VAL A 22 -1.14 -5.78 -16.74
C VAL A 22 -2.52 -5.15 -17.00
N ARG A 23 -2.97 -5.15 -18.27
CA ARG A 23 -4.25 -4.56 -18.66
C ARG A 23 -5.44 -5.38 -18.17
N TYR A 24 -5.48 -6.69 -18.44
CA TYR A 24 -6.66 -7.48 -18.06
C TYR A 24 -6.77 -7.70 -16.54
N LEU A 25 -5.66 -7.64 -15.80
CA LEU A 25 -5.66 -7.66 -14.34
C LEU A 25 -6.02 -6.29 -13.73
N GLY A 26 -6.15 -5.24 -14.54
CA GLY A 26 -6.45 -3.89 -14.08
C GLY A 26 -5.40 -3.31 -13.13
N LEU A 27 -4.12 -3.65 -13.34
CA LEU A 27 -3.08 -3.25 -12.38
C LEU A 27 -2.87 -1.74 -12.34
N MET A 28 -3.06 -1.05 -13.48
CA MET A 28 -2.93 0.41 -13.55
C MET A 28 -4.02 1.12 -12.76
N GLU A 29 -5.25 0.64 -12.85
CA GLU A 29 -6.41 1.13 -12.11
C GLU A 29 -6.22 0.90 -10.61
N ASN A 30 -5.77 -0.30 -10.22
CA ASN A 30 -5.43 -0.62 -8.84
C ASN A 30 -4.33 0.31 -8.28
N VAL A 31 -3.29 0.61 -9.06
CA VAL A 31 -2.25 1.56 -8.67
C VAL A 31 -2.83 2.97 -8.50
N ARG A 32 -3.70 3.42 -9.41
CA ARG A 32 -4.34 4.75 -9.31
C ARG A 32 -5.19 4.88 -8.05
N VAL A 33 -6.03 3.89 -7.75
CA VAL A 33 -6.86 3.87 -6.54
C VAL A 33 -5.99 3.89 -5.28
N ARG A 34 -4.92 3.08 -5.25
CA ARG A 34 -3.99 3.07 -4.11
C ARG A 34 -3.24 4.38 -3.94
N ARG A 35 -2.87 5.07 -5.02
CA ARG A 35 -2.21 6.38 -4.98
C ARG A 35 -3.13 7.50 -4.49
N ALA A 36 -4.42 7.42 -4.80
CA ALA A 36 -5.41 8.38 -4.32
C ALA A 36 -5.77 8.16 -2.84
N GLY A 37 -5.47 6.97 -2.30
CA GLY A 37 -5.69 6.63 -0.89
C GLY A 37 -4.45 6.73 -0.02
N TYR A 38 -4.62 6.46 1.27
CA TYR A 38 -3.54 6.30 2.22
C TYR A 38 -3.25 4.81 2.43
N ALA A 39 -1.97 4.44 2.46
CA ALA A 39 -1.53 3.06 2.65
C ALA A 39 -1.79 2.53 4.06
N PHE A 40 -1.85 3.43 5.05
CA PHE A 40 -2.00 3.08 6.45
C PHE A 40 -3.25 3.74 7.04
N ARG A 41 -3.97 2.97 7.85
CA ARG A 41 -5.11 3.43 8.66
C ARG A 41 -4.96 2.82 10.05
N GLN A 42 -5.10 3.63 11.08
CA GLN A 42 -5.06 3.21 12.47
C GLN A 42 -6.16 3.97 13.21
N ALA A 43 -6.81 3.31 14.16
CA ALA A 43 -7.74 3.98 15.06
C ALA A 43 -7.01 5.06 15.88
N TYR A 44 -7.76 6.01 16.41
CA TYR A 44 -7.18 7.15 17.12
C TYR A 44 -6.49 6.71 18.42
N GLU A 45 -7.12 5.88 19.27
CA GLU A 45 -6.54 5.44 20.54
C GLU A 45 -5.16 4.77 20.36
N PRO A 46 -4.98 3.76 19.48
CA PRO A 46 -3.67 3.13 19.32
C PRO A 46 -2.62 4.07 18.73
N CYS A 47 -3.05 5.02 17.89
CA CYS A 47 -2.16 6.03 17.32
C CYS A 47 -1.67 6.99 18.41
N LEU A 48 -2.60 7.51 19.20
CA LEU A 48 -2.32 8.43 20.29
C LEU A 48 -1.45 7.79 21.37
N GLU A 49 -1.78 6.58 21.84
CA GLU A 49 -0.97 5.89 22.85
C GLU A 49 0.46 5.63 22.39
N ARG A 50 0.66 5.34 21.10
CA ARG A 50 1.98 5.11 20.51
C ARG A 50 2.81 6.38 20.36
N TYR A 51 2.18 7.50 20.02
CA TYR A 51 2.88 8.72 19.61
C TYR A 51 2.71 9.91 20.58
N LYS A 52 1.97 9.76 21.68
CA LYS A 52 1.68 10.85 22.63
C LYS A 52 2.92 11.49 23.25
N MET A 53 4.06 10.80 23.31
CA MET A 53 5.32 11.38 23.81
C MET A 53 5.91 12.47 22.90
N LEU A 54 5.46 12.55 21.63
CA LEU A 54 5.95 13.54 20.67
C LEU A 54 5.42 14.95 20.95
N CYS A 55 4.38 15.10 21.77
CA CYS A 55 3.82 16.40 22.13
C CYS A 55 3.63 16.53 23.64
N LYS A 56 4.01 17.67 24.21
CA LYS A 56 3.89 17.96 25.65
C LYS A 56 2.43 18.02 26.14
N GLN A 57 1.48 18.27 25.25
CA GLN A 57 0.05 18.35 25.58
C GLN A 57 -0.59 16.96 25.70
N THR A 58 -0.04 15.97 24.99
CA THR A 58 -0.53 14.59 24.99
C THR A 58 0.25 13.70 25.98
N TRP A 59 1.46 14.09 26.37
CA TRP A 59 2.31 13.39 27.33
C TRP A 59 2.18 13.93 28.76
N PRO A 60 2.30 13.11 29.82
CA PRO A 60 2.28 11.63 29.82
C PRO A 60 0.86 11.04 29.76
N HIS A 61 -0.13 11.84 30.14
CA HIS A 61 -1.53 11.44 30.20
C HIS A 61 -2.36 12.37 29.32
N TRP A 62 -3.06 11.77 28.36
CA TRP A 62 -4.11 12.44 27.62
C TRP A 62 -5.39 12.47 28.47
N LYS A 63 -6.08 13.62 28.48
CA LYS A 63 -7.35 13.81 29.24
C LYS A 63 -8.54 14.12 28.33
N GLY A 64 -8.34 14.17 27.01
CA GLY A 64 -9.40 14.43 26.05
C GLY A 64 -10.10 13.14 25.58
N PRO A 65 -11.13 13.27 24.73
CA PRO A 65 -11.62 12.13 23.97
C PRO A 65 -10.52 11.65 23.01
N ALA A 66 -10.55 10.37 22.67
CA ALA A 66 -9.72 9.81 21.61
C ALA A 66 -10.41 9.95 20.24
#